data_AF-A0A926YSC1-F1
#
_entry.id   AF-A0A926YSC1-F1
#
_cell.length_a   1.000
_cell.length_b   1.000
_cell.length_c   1.000
_cell.angle_alpha   90.00
_cell.angle_beta   90.00
_cell.angle_gamma   90.00
#
_symmetry.space_group_name_H-M   'P 1'
#
loop_
_entity.id
_entity.type
_entity.pdbx_description
1 polymer ?
#
loop_
_entity_poly.entity_id
_entity_poly.type
_entity_poly.pdbx_seq_one_letter_code
_entity_poly.pdbx_strand_id
1 'polypeptide(L)'
;MMKNLDDRKDSYLKLDRSRQLGNLASELARIRSNLREGDVVGAQVAIASLEMCQYFTEWTITTLNLLHNESDLVLAEELLRLGRQVTGWKHHWQSVWQDAGERSRVAAIVEQWRGQMLERSGLLQPEQG
;
A
#
# COMPACT_ATOMS: atom_id res chain seq x y z
N MET A 1 -11.18 2.19 -19.48
CA MET A 1 -10.48 2.24 -18.17
C MET A 1 -11.43 2.08 -16.99
N MET A 2 -12.53 2.84 -16.89
CA MET A 2 -13.46 2.81 -15.74
C MET A 2 -13.96 1.42 -15.32
N LYS A 3 -14.41 0.60 -16.28
CA LYS A 3 -15.01 -0.72 -16.01
C LYS A 3 -14.09 -1.69 -15.25
N ASN A 4 -12.77 -1.63 -15.48
CA ASN A 4 -11.81 -2.52 -14.82
C ASN A 4 -11.58 -2.13 -13.34
N LEU A 5 -11.61 -0.83 -13.03
CA LEU A 5 -11.41 -0.37 -11.66
C LEU A 5 -12.63 -0.64 -10.78
N ASP A 6 -13.84 -0.47 -11.32
CA ASP A 6 -15.08 -0.80 -10.62
C ASP A 6 -15.17 -2.31 -10.30
N ASP A 7 -14.91 -3.17 -11.29
CA ASP A 7 -14.86 -4.63 -11.09
C ASP A 7 -13.81 -5.04 -10.04
N ARG A 8 -12.66 -4.35 -10.04
CA ARG A 8 -11.58 -4.57 -9.07
C ARG A 8 -11.97 -4.10 -7.67
N LYS A 9 -12.64 -2.95 -7.55
CA LYS A 9 -13.17 -2.44 -6.28
C LYS A 9 -14.19 -3.40 -5.69
N ASP A 10 -15.14 -3.87 -6.51
CA ASP A 10 -16.16 -4.83 -6.09
C ASP A 10 -15.54 -6.15 -5.62
N SER A 11 -14.53 -6.64 -6.33
CA SER A 11 -13.80 -7.85 -5.93
C SER A 11 -13.00 -7.64 -4.63
N TYR A 12 -12.38 -6.48 -4.46
CA TYR A 12 -11.59 -6.14 -3.29
C TYR A 12 -12.43 -5.96 -2.03
N LEU A 13 -13.58 -5.28 -2.14
CA LEU A 13 -14.48 -5.04 -1.00
C LEU A 13 -15.15 -6.31 -0.46
N LYS A 14 -15.17 -7.40 -1.25
CA LYS A 14 -15.63 -8.73 -0.80
C LYS A 14 -14.59 -9.49 0.02
N LEU A 15 -13.34 -9.04 0.02
CA LEU A 15 -12.28 -9.66 0.83
C LEU A 15 -12.48 -9.34 2.31
N ASP A 16 -12.12 -10.28 3.17
CA ASP A 16 -11.95 -9.98 4.59
C ASP A 16 -10.80 -8.98 4.82
N ARG A 17 -10.80 -8.36 6.00
CA ARG A 17 -9.82 -7.35 6.39
C ARG A 17 -8.38 -7.85 6.30
N SER A 18 -8.14 -9.10 6.68
CA SER A 18 -6.81 -9.71 6.64
C SER A 18 -6.27 -9.71 5.20
N ARG A 19 -7.07 -10.16 4.24
CA ARG A 19 -6.72 -10.16 2.81
C ARG A 19 -6.63 -8.75 2.21
N GLN A 20 -7.47 -7.81 2.64
CA GLN A 20 -7.38 -6.41 2.20
C GLN A 20 -6.01 -5.80 2.56
N LEU A 21 -5.59 -5.96 3.82
CA LEU A 21 -4.30 -5.48 4.32
C LEU A 21 -3.12 -6.26 3.73
N GLY A 22 -3.27 -7.57 3.53
CA GLY A 22 -2.28 -8.39 2.83
C GLY A 22 -2.05 -7.94 1.38
N ASN A 23 -3.11 -7.59 0.66
CA ASN A 23 -3.00 -7.03 -0.69
C ASN A 23 -2.29 -5.67 -0.70
N LEU A 24 -2.59 -4.81 0.28
CA LEU A 24 -1.87 -3.54 0.44
C LEU A 24 -0.38 -3.76 0.73
N ALA A 25 -0.04 -4.69 1.62
CA ALA A 25 1.34 -5.08 1.87
C ALA A 25 2.05 -5.66 0.63
N SER A 26 1.33 -6.40 -0.21
CA SER A 26 1.86 -6.94 -1.47
C SER A 26 2.20 -5.83 -2.46
N GLU A 27 1.35 -4.82 -2.62
CA GLU A 27 1.66 -3.66 -3.46
C GLU A 27 2.84 -2.84 -2.91
N LEU A 28 2.94 -2.69 -1.58
CA LEU A 28 4.12 -2.09 -0.93
C LEU A 28 5.40 -2.90 -1.22
N ALA A 29 5.33 -4.23 -1.18
CA ALA A 29 6.46 -5.09 -1.56
C ALA A 29 6.90 -4.85 -3.01
N ARG A 30 5.95 -4.72 -3.94
CA ARG A 30 6.23 -4.43 -5.35
C ARG A 30 6.91 -3.07 -5.51
N ILE A 31 6.42 -2.02 -4.84
CA ILE A 31 7.06 -0.70 -4.87
C ILE A 31 8.52 -0.83 -4.43
N ARG A 32 8.78 -1.49 -3.29
CA ARG A 32 10.15 -1.64 -2.76
C ARG A 32 11.08 -2.36 -3.74
N SER A 33 10.66 -3.50 -4.29
CA SER A 33 11.52 -4.27 -5.20
C SER A 33 11.89 -3.47 -6.45
N ASN A 34 10.91 -2.79 -7.05
CA ASN A 34 11.11 -2.05 -8.29
C ASN A 34 11.88 -0.73 -8.10
N LEU A 35 11.79 -0.09 -6.93
CA LEU A 35 12.65 1.06 -6.58
C LEU A 35 14.13 0.66 -6.45
N ARG A 36 14.42 -0.58 -6.03
CA ARG A 36 15.80 -1.07 -5.88
C ARG A 36 16.46 -1.43 -7.21
N GLU A 37 15.71 -2.01 -8.14
CA GLU A 37 16.22 -2.41 -9.46
C GLU A 37 16.51 -1.19 -10.34
N GLY A 38 15.63 -0.18 -10.29
CA GLY A 38 15.93 1.13 -10.85
C GLY A 38 15.84 1.23 -12.38
N ASP A 39 15.22 0.26 -13.04
CA ASP A 39 14.98 0.25 -14.50
C ASP A 39 13.62 0.85 -14.92
N VAL A 40 13.45 1.11 -16.21
CA VAL A 40 12.24 1.78 -16.76
C VAL A 40 10.97 0.96 -16.54
N VAL A 41 11.04 -0.36 -16.59
CA VAL A 41 9.89 -1.24 -16.35
C VAL A 41 9.50 -1.17 -14.87
N GLY A 42 10.49 -1.21 -13.98
CA GLY A 42 10.30 -1.06 -12.56
C GLY A 42 9.69 0.30 -12.19
N ALA A 43 10.05 1.37 -12.89
CA ALA A 43 9.42 2.68 -12.71
C ALA A 43 7.89 2.61 -12.94
N GLN A 44 7.47 1.95 -14.01
CA GLN A 44 6.05 1.80 -14.36
C GLN A 44 5.30 0.92 -13.36
N VAL A 45 5.94 -0.16 -12.91
CA VAL A 45 5.35 -1.03 -11.88
C VAL A 45 5.22 -0.28 -10.55
N ALA A 46 6.25 0.45 -10.13
CA ALA A 46 6.25 1.19 -8.88
C ALA A 46 5.16 2.28 -8.86
N ILE A 47 5.01 3.07 -9.92
CA ILE A 47 3.97 4.11 -9.98
C ILE A 47 2.56 3.52 -10.04
N ALA A 48 2.37 2.40 -10.76
CA ALA A 48 1.08 1.70 -10.78
C ALA A 48 0.74 1.09 -9.41
N SER A 49 1.71 0.50 -8.71
CA SER A 49 1.51 0.00 -7.35
C SER A 49 1.25 1.13 -6.34
N LEU A 50 1.89 2.30 -6.49
CA LEU A 50 1.55 3.48 -5.68
C LEU A 50 0.10 3.90 -5.89
N GLU A 51 -0.38 3.93 -7.13
CA GLU A 51 -1.79 4.20 -7.41
C GLU A 51 -2.72 3.16 -6.78
N MET A 52 -2.36 1.86 -6.87
CA MET A 52 -3.14 0.81 -6.23
C MET A 52 -3.19 0.93 -4.71
N CYS A 53 -2.08 1.32 -4.07
CA CYS A 53 -2.06 1.58 -2.63
C CYS A 53 -3.06 2.68 -2.25
N GLN A 54 -3.20 3.76 -3.03
CA GLN A 54 -4.21 4.80 -2.76
C GLN A 54 -5.62 4.21 -2.75
N TYR A 55 -5.99 3.50 -3.82
CA TYR A 55 -7.31 2.87 -3.90
C TYR A 55 -7.55 1.89 -2.76
N PHE A 56 -6.57 1.03 -2.44
CA PHE A 56 -6.72 0.05 -1.36
C PHE A 56 -6.86 0.72 0.01
N THR A 57 -6.12 1.80 0.30
CA THR A 57 -6.30 2.55 1.55
C THR A 57 -7.70 3.16 1.64
N GLU A 58 -8.18 3.82 0.59
CA GLU A 58 -9.51 4.43 0.55
C GLU A 58 -10.62 3.38 0.70
N TRP A 59 -10.53 2.29 -0.05
CA TRP A 59 -11.55 1.23 -0.02
C TRP A 59 -11.57 0.50 1.31
N THR A 60 -10.40 0.20 1.89
CA THR A 60 -10.34 -0.44 3.22
C THR A 60 -10.96 0.45 4.28
N ILE A 61 -10.73 1.77 4.25
CA ILE A 61 -11.35 2.69 5.23
C ILE A 61 -12.89 2.60 5.19
N THR A 62 -13.49 2.40 4.02
CA THR A 62 -14.96 2.28 3.91
C THR A 62 -15.56 1.03 4.56
N THR A 63 -14.73 0.03 4.90
CA THR A 63 -15.18 -1.22 5.55
C THR A 63 -15.07 -1.18 7.08
N LEU A 64 -14.55 -0.08 7.64
CA LEU A 64 -14.27 0.07 9.07
C LEU A 64 -15.47 0.63 9.85
N ASN A 65 -15.65 0.16 11.10
CA ASN A 65 -16.68 0.66 12.01
C ASN A 65 -16.09 1.65 13.03
N LEU A 66 -15.79 2.86 12.53
CA LEU A 66 -15.04 3.89 13.28
C LEU A 66 -15.71 4.38 14.57
N LEU A 67 -17.04 4.25 14.68
CA LEU A 67 -17.80 4.74 15.83
C LEU A 67 -17.85 3.75 17.00
N HIS A 68 -17.63 2.47 16.75
CA HIS A 68 -17.83 1.40 17.74
C HIS A 68 -16.62 0.50 17.94
N ASN A 69 -15.53 0.74 17.21
CA ASN A 69 -14.32 -0.06 17.31
C ASN A 69 -13.07 0.84 17.29
N GLU A 70 -12.41 0.96 18.44
CA GLU A 70 -11.19 1.75 18.59
C GLU A 70 -10.04 1.22 17.72
N SER A 71 -9.92 -0.10 17.55
CA SER A 71 -8.90 -0.67 16.66
C SER A 71 -9.13 -0.30 15.19
N ASP A 72 -10.39 -0.12 14.80
CA ASP A 72 -10.74 0.36 13.46
C ASP A 72 -10.38 1.85 13.29
N LEU A 73 -10.55 2.66 14.33
CA LEU A 73 -10.12 4.06 14.32
C LEU A 73 -8.60 4.19 14.15
N VAL A 74 -7.83 3.42 14.92
CA VAL A 74 -6.36 3.38 14.81
C VAL A 74 -5.94 2.95 13.40
N LEU A 75 -6.55 1.89 12.87
CA LEU A 75 -6.25 1.42 11.52
C LEU A 75 -6.60 2.49 10.45
N ALA A 76 -7.72 3.19 10.60
CA ALA A 76 -8.08 4.27 9.69
C ALA A 76 -7.05 5.40 9.69
N GLU A 77 -6.53 5.78 10.87
CA GLU A 77 -5.47 6.79 10.96
C GLU A 77 -4.18 6.33 10.23
N GLU A 78 -3.78 5.07 10.42
CA GLU A 78 -2.62 4.47 9.75
C GLU A 78 -2.79 4.48 8.24
N LEU A 79 -3.96 4.05 7.74
CA LEU A 79 -4.28 4.04 6.31
C LEU A 79 -4.30 5.45 5.72
N LEU A 80 -4.81 6.45 6.44
CA LEU A 80 -4.77 7.85 6.02
C LEU A 80 -3.34 8.41 5.97
N ARG A 81 -2.48 8.05 6.93
CA ARG A 81 -1.06 8.43 6.94
C ARG A 81 -0.33 7.82 5.75
N LEU A 82 -0.54 6.53 5.49
CA LEU A 82 0.01 5.86 4.32
C LEU A 82 -0.49 6.49 3.02
N GLY A 83 -1.80 6.70 2.87
CA GLY A 83 -2.40 7.32 1.69
C GLY A 83 -1.84 8.71 1.39
N ARG A 84 -1.58 9.53 2.42
CA ARG A 84 -0.89 10.83 2.27
C ARG A 84 0.55 10.68 1.78
N GLN A 85 1.33 9.76 2.34
CA GLN A 85 2.71 9.53 1.90
C GLN A 85 2.76 9.05 0.44
N VAL A 86 1.91 8.10 0.09
CA VAL A 86 1.79 7.59 -1.29
C VAL A 86 1.42 8.70 -2.26
N THR A 87 0.45 9.54 -1.91
CA THR A 87 0.07 10.72 -2.71
C THR A 87 1.24 11.68 -2.90
N GLY A 88 2.01 11.94 -1.85
CA GLY A 88 3.21 12.77 -1.90
C GLY A 88 4.27 12.20 -2.85
N TRP A 89 4.55 10.89 -2.78
CA TRP A 89 5.50 10.25 -3.69
C TRP A 89 5.05 10.27 -5.13
N LYS A 90 3.75 10.07 -5.41
CA LYS A 90 3.21 10.18 -6.77
C LYS A 90 3.35 11.61 -7.30
N HIS A 91 3.05 12.61 -6.48
CA HIS A 91 3.15 14.02 -6.89
C HIS A 91 4.60 14.42 -7.22
N HIS A 92 5.56 13.90 -6.46
CA HIS A 92 7.00 14.14 -6.67
C HIS A 92 7.72 12.99 -7.36
N TRP A 93 7.00 12.17 -8.15
CA TRP A 93 7.53 10.90 -8.67
C TRP A 93 8.83 11.05 -9.46
N GLN A 94 8.92 12.07 -10.33
CA GLN A 94 10.13 12.30 -11.12
C GLN A 94 11.35 12.57 -10.23
N SER A 95 11.18 13.32 -9.14
CA SER A 95 12.25 13.56 -8.17
C SER A 95 12.64 12.29 -7.43
N VAL A 96 11.65 11.48 -7.01
CA VAL A 96 11.90 10.19 -6.35
C VAL A 96 12.65 9.25 -7.28
N TRP A 97 12.26 9.17 -8.56
CA TRP A 97 12.80 8.18 -9.49
C TRP A 97 14.21 8.50 -9.98
N GLN A 98 14.51 9.77 -10.27
CA GLN A 98 15.80 10.19 -10.84
C GLN A 98 16.93 10.21 -9.81
N ASP A 99 16.62 10.24 -8.52
CA ASP A 99 17.60 10.26 -7.44
C ASP A 99 17.69 8.88 -6.75
N ALA A 100 18.85 8.24 -6.83
CA ALA A 100 19.08 6.91 -6.24
C ALA A 100 18.98 6.91 -4.69
N GLY A 101 19.35 8.01 -4.04
CA GLY A 101 19.19 8.19 -2.60
C GLY A 101 17.72 8.30 -2.21
N GLU A 102 16.93 9.08 -2.95
CA GLU A 102 15.49 9.17 -2.73
C GLU A 102 14.77 7.84 -2.99
N ARG A 103 15.12 7.11 -4.07
CA ARG A 103 14.59 5.74 -4.28
C ARG A 103 14.87 4.85 -3.08
N SER A 104 16.10 4.88 -2.55
CA SER A 104 16.50 4.09 -1.38
C SER A 104 15.73 4.50 -0.13
N ARG A 105 15.55 5.82 0.09
CA ARG A 105 14.79 6.37 1.22
C ARG A 105 13.32 5.95 1.17
N VAL A 106 12.68 6.09 0.02
CA VAL A 106 11.28 5.68 -0.18
C VAL A 106 11.15 4.16 -0.01
N ALA A 107 12.06 3.36 -0.56
CA ALA A 107 12.05 1.91 -0.40
C ALA A 107 12.14 1.47 1.06
N ALA A 108 12.90 2.18 1.91
CA ALA A 108 12.98 1.90 3.34
C ALA A 108 11.67 2.23 4.07
N ILE A 109 11.06 3.38 3.78
CA ILE A 109 9.78 3.78 4.39
C ILE A 109 8.64 2.84 3.94
N VAL A 110 8.64 2.43 2.67
CA VAL A 110 7.68 1.46 2.13
C VAL A 110 7.82 0.10 2.83
N GLU A 111 9.03 -0.36 3.16
CA GLU A 111 9.21 -1.61 3.91
C GLU A 111 8.63 -1.52 5.32
N GLN A 112 8.78 -0.37 5.99
CA GLN A 112 8.17 -0.16 7.31
C GLN A 112 6.64 -0.26 7.24
N TRP A 113 6.03 0.40 6.25
CA TRP A 113 4.58 0.29 6.03
C TRP A 113 4.16 -1.13 5.67
N ARG A 114 4.94 -1.84 4.85
CA ARG A 114 4.68 -3.23 4.50
C ARG A 114 4.64 -4.10 5.75
N GLY A 115 5.64 -3.98 6.62
CA GLY A 115 5.70 -4.69 7.89
C GLY A 115 4.48 -4.42 8.76
N GLN A 116 4.11 -3.14 8.93
CA GLN A 116 2.93 -2.74 9.70
C GLN A 116 1.63 -3.31 9.11
N MET A 117 1.42 -3.24 7.79
CA MET A 117 0.22 -3.77 7.16
C MET A 117 0.15 -5.30 7.23
N LEU A 118 1.30 -6.00 7.14
CA LEU A 118 1.36 -7.44 7.37
C LEU A 118 1.03 -7.82 8.81
N GLU A 119 1.56 -7.10 9.79
CA GLU A 119 1.23 -7.30 11.19
C GLU A 119 -0.27 -7.09 11.45
N ARG A 120 -0.81 -5.96 10.97
CA ARG A 120 -2.26 -5.65 11.06
C ARG A 120 -3.13 -6.67 10.33
N SER A 121 -2.62 -7.29 9.27
CA SER A 121 -3.36 -8.35 8.55
C SER A 121 -3.47 -9.65 9.33
N GLY A 122 -2.58 -9.91 10.29
CA GLY A 122 -2.48 -11.21 10.96
C GLY A 122 -2.02 -12.36 10.05
N LEU A 123 -1.54 -12.08 8.82
CA LEU A 123 -1.06 -13.09 7.87
C LEU A 123 0.40 -13.49 8.11
N LEU A 124 1.10 -12.82 9.04
CA LEU A 124 2.40 -13.28 9.52
C LEU A 124 2.17 -14.59 10.29
N GLN A 125 2.43 -15.72 9.64
CA GLN A 125 2.55 -16.98 10.36
C GLN A 125 3.79 -16.89 11.26
N PRO A 126 3.71 -17.27 12.55
CA PRO A 126 4.94 -17.49 13.31
C PRO A 126 5.75 -18.55 12.57
N GLU A 127 7.03 -18.25 12.29
CA GLU A 127 7.95 -19.25 11.77
C GLU A 127 7.89 -20.46 12.71
N GLN A 128 7.43 -21.60 12.18
CA GLN A 128 7.63 -22.89 12.83
C GLN A 128 9.14 -23.11 12.78
N GLY A 129 9.82 -22.73 13.87
CA GLY A 129 11.25 -22.99 14.08
C GLY A 129 11.57 -24.48 14.19
#